data_AF-A0A653D6J6-F1
#
_entry.id   AF-A0A653D6J6-F1
#
_cell.length_a   1.000
_cell.length_b   1.000
_cell.length_c   1.000
_cell.angle_alpha   90.00
_cell.angle_beta   90.00
_cell.angle_gamma   90.00
#
_symmetry.space_group_name_H-M   'P 1'
#
loop_
_entity.id
_entity.type
_entity.pdbx_description
1 polymer ?
#
loop_
_entity_poly.entity_id
_entity_poly.type
_entity_poly.pdbx_seq_one_letter_code
_entity_poly.pdbx_strand_id
1 'polypeptide(L)'
;MSEETSNPFDRSYIQRYAKGILRDCIFVGAFKEKRYVGCLKDYRHVIRISLEEQDLIKTLLKLKRRIEECYLKKPWIGITEPGTIGAPEGFNLWVVLPEEVLGTYWYKIRKLEFLDNEIRLKLDILRPFKENNGSRPGVNDAVSTDMNTILNDLQYRLKENIYLVYRDFLTVSNFKQTIVFLFALVALIVGSTINAIHYLLEYLLKLMRELSNLVRAFTPIFNNLLNFFGKIIFGLYNIIVSLSHGAPKPQPVYNNYIAVDPRVLSHPDYRARYNQYFGLNAPYPQQKGITLTPLE
;
A
#
# COMPACT_ATOMS: atom_id res chain seq x y z
N MET A 1 49.89 -1.75 1.34
CA MET A 1 49.02 -0.92 0.48
C MET A 1 49.74 -0.85 -0.84
N SER A 2 49.43 -1.79 -1.73
CA SER A 2 50.22 -2.07 -2.93
C SER A 2 49.37 -1.66 -4.12
N GLU A 3 49.81 -0.64 -4.86
CA GLU A 3 49.17 -0.21 -6.10
C GLU A 3 49.26 -1.33 -7.15
N GLU A 4 48.10 -1.90 -7.50
CA GLU A 4 47.96 -2.90 -8.55
C GLU A 4 48.10 -2.25 -9.94
N THR A 5 49.29 -2.29 -10.51
CA THR A 5 49.52 -1.96 -11.92
C THR A 5 49.09 -3.11 -12.82
N SER A 6 47.78 -3.31 -13.00
CA SER A 6 47.29 -3.98 -14.22
C SER A 6 47.32 -2.97 -15.36
N ASN A 7 47.81 -3.36 -16.54
CA ASN A 7 47.88 -2.48 -17.70
C ASN A 7 46.49 -1.88 -18.02
N PRO A 8 46.29 -0.55 -17.87
CA PRO A 8 44.98 0.09 -18.05
C PRO A 8 44.44 -0.03 -19.48
N PHE A 9 45.32 -0.26 -20.46
CA PHE A 9 44.96 -0.50 -21.85
C PHE A 9 44.16 -1.80 -22.03
N ASP A 10 44.52 -2.87 -21.32
CA ASP A 10 43.84 -4.18 -21.46
C ASP A 10 42.44 -4.15 -20.85
N ARG A 11 42.26 -3.48 -19.70
CA ARG A 11 40.95 -3.35 -19.05
C ARG A 11 39.95 -2.57 -19.91
N SER A 12 40.36 -1.41 -20.42
CA SER A 12 39.48 -0.54 -21.22
C SER A 12 39.11 -1.20 -22.56
N TYR A 13 40.02 -1.95 -23.18
CA TYR A 13 39.76 -2.73 -24.38
C TYR A 13 38.71 -3.82 -24.13
N ILE A 14 38.84 -4.60 -23.06
CA ILE A 14 37.91 -5.69 -22.75
C ILE A 14 36.53 -5.17 -22.40
N GLN A 15 36.44 -4.05 -21.70
CA GLN A 15 35.16 -3.40 -21.43
C GLN A 15 34.44 -2.99 -22.71
N ARG A 16 35.16 -2.43 -23.69
CA ARG A 16 34.60 -2.06 -25.00
C ARG A 16 34.21 -3.30 -25.80
N TYR A 17 35.06 -4.33 -25.81
CA TYR A 17 34.81 -5.61 -26.47
C TYR A 17 33.55 -6.28 -25.92
N ALA A 18 33.44 -6.40 -24.59
CA ALA A 18 32.31 -6.99 -23.90
C ALA A 18 31.01 -6.21 -24.14
N LYS A 19 31.07 -4.87 -24.05
CA LYS A 19 29.93 -4.02 -24.37
C LYS A 19 29.53 -4.12 -25.84
N GLY A 20 30.49 -4.25 -26.77
CA GLY A 20 30.20 -4.36 -28.20
C GLY A 20 29.52 -5.67 -28.57
N ILE A 21 29.93 -6.77 -27.96
CA ILE A 21 29.40 -8.10 -28.28
C ILE A 21 28.07 -8.39 -27.62
N LEU A 22 27.89 -7.98 -26.37
CA LEU A 22 26.67 -8.31 -25.61
C LEU A 22 25.57 -7.26 -25.77
N ARG A 23 25.86 -6.08 -26.31
CA ARG A 23 24.86 -5.03 -26.48
C ARG A 23 23.84 -5.48 -27.52
N ASP A 24 22.57 -5.28 -27.18
CA ASP A 24 21.42 -5.58 -28.03
C ASP A 24 21.24 -7.08 -28.37
N CYS A 25 21.97 -7.99 -27.72
CA CYS A 25 21.70 -9.42 -27.80
C CYS A 25 20.33 -9.74 -27.20
N ILE A 26 19.53 -10.48 -27.97
CA ILE A 26 18.22 -10.98 -27.58
C ILE A 26 18.32 -12.48 -27.39
N PHE A 27 17.72 -13.01 -26.33
CA PHE A 27 17.72 -14.44 -26.04
C PHE A 27 16.48 -14.88 -25.29
N VAL A 28 16.18 -16.17 -25.37
CA VAL A 28 15.12 -16.80 -24.58
C VAL A 28 15.68 -17.30 -23.25
N GLY A 29 15.02 -16.92 -22.16
CA GLY A 29 15.35 -17.42 -20.83
C GLY A 29 14.11 -17.66 -19.97
N ALA A 30 14.27 -18.50 -18.95
CA ALA A 30 13.25 -18.74 -17.93
C ALA A 30 13.72 -18.17 -16.58
N PHE A 31 12.91 -17.30 -15.99
CA PHE A 31 13.16 -16.84 -14.62
C PHE A 31 12.96 -18.01 -13.65
N LYS A 32 13.94 -18.25 -12.77
CA LYS A 32 13.87 -19.34 -11.78
C LYS A 32 13.58 -18.83 -10.39
N GLU A 33 14.41 -17.93 -9.88
CA GLU A 33 14.32 -17.46 -8.51
C GLU A 33 15.10 -16.16 -8.30
N LYS A 34 14.91 -15.55 -7.13
CA LYS A 34 15.74 -14.46 -6.63
C LYS A 34 16.58 -14.99 -5.47
N ARG A 35 17.91 -14.88 -5.57
CA ARG A 35 18.85 -15.51 -4.64
C ARG A 35 19.83 -14.50 -4.07
N TYR A 36 20.13 -14.63 -2.79
CA TYR A 36 21.12 -13.80 -2.11
C TYR A 36 22.54 -14.25 -2.49
N VAL A 37 23.37 -13.31 -2.92
CA VAL A 37 24.76 -13.56 -3.30
C VAL A 37 25.67 -13.02 -2.19
N GLY A 38 26.18 -13.91 -1.35
CA GLY A 38 26.94 -13.54 -0.15
C GLY A 38 28.18 -12.69 -0.41
N CYS A 39 28.91 -12.95 -1.51
CA CYS A 39 30.08 -12.17 -1.90
C CYS A 39 29.76 -10.73 -2.33
N LEU A 40 28.52 -10.45 -2.75
CA LEU A 40 28.04 -9.11 -3.08
C LEU A 40 27.20 -8.46 -1.98
N LYS A 41 26.78 -9.25 -0.99
CA LYS A 41 25.82 -8.88 0.06
C LYS A 41 24.49 -8.36 -0.47
N ASP A 42 24.05 -8.85 -1.62
CA ASP A 42 22.86 -8.34 -2.32
C ASP A 42 22.13 -9.47 -3.08
N TYR A 43 20.87 -9.23 -3.47
CA TYR A 43 20.04 -10.21 -4.17
C TYR A 43 20.19 -10.09 -5.69
N ARG A 44 20.19 -11.23 -6.38
CA ARG A 44 20.23 -11.32 -7.85
C ARG A 44 19.13 -12.22 -8.36
N HIS A 45 18.60 -11.87 -9.52
CA HIS A 45 17.61 -12.67 -10.25
C HIS A 45 18.36 -13.72 -11.06
N VAL A 46 17.93 -14.97 -10.96
CA VAL A 46 18.53 -16.11 -11.68
C VAL A 46 17.66 -16.45 -12.88
N ILE A 47 18.22 -16.25 -14.07
CA ILE A 47 17.59 -16.58 -15.35
C ILE A 47 18.33 -17.74 -15.96
N ARG A 48 17.61 -18.84 -16.23
CA ARG A 48 18.14 -19.97 -16.99
C ARG A 48 18.02 -19.66 -18.48
N ILE A 49 19.13 -19.75 -19.21
CA ILE A 49 19.14 -19.59 -20.67
C ILE A 49 18.56 -20.86 -21.32
N SER A 50 17.79 -20.69 -22.40
CA SER A 50 17.33 -21.83 -23.22
C SER A 50 18.53 -22.59 -23.81
N LEU A 51 18.40 -23.92 -23.94
CA LEU A 51 19.44 -24.76 -24.55
C LEU A 51 19.59 -24.51 -26.05
N GLU A 52 18.60 -23.91 -26.70
CA GLU A 52 18.63 -23.56 -28.12
C GLU A 52 19.62 -22.40 -28.40
N GLU A 53 19.89 -21.56 -27.40
CA GLU A 53 20.72 -20.35 -27.51
C GLU A 53 22.22 -20.65 -27.39
N GLN A 54 22.71 -21.63 -28.16
CA GLN A 54 24.09 -22.11 -28.10
C GLN A 54 25.12 -21.03 -28.43
N ASP A 55 24.80 -20.12 -29.35
CA ASP A 55 25.71 -19.06 -29.76
C ASP A 55 25.92 -18.02 -28.66
N LEU A 56 24.85 -17.68 -27.92
CA LEU A 56 24.96 -16.82 -26.74
C LEU A 56 25.78 -17.50 -25.65
N ILE A 57 25.52 -18.78 -25.37
CA ILE A 57 26.24 -19.55 -24.36
C ILE A 57 27.75 -19.56 -24.64
N LYS A 58 28.15 -19.88 -25.89
CA LYS A 58 29.55 -19.85 -26.32
C LYS A 58 30.16 -18.46 -26.15
N THR A 59 29.41 -17.43 -26.51
CA THR A 59 29.85 -16.03 -26.40
C THR A 59 30.08 -15.61 -24.95
N LEU A 60 29.15 -15.95 -24.06
CA LEU A 60 29.25 -15.67 -22.63
C LEU A 60 30.42 -16.41 -21.97
N LEU A 61 30.67 -17.66 -22.35
CA LEU A 61 31.82 -18.43 -21.86
C LEU A 61 33.15 -17.86 -22.33
N LYS A 62 33.25 -17.50 -23.61
CA LYS A 62 34.44 -16.84 -24.17
C LYS A 62 34.72 -15.51 -23.46
N LEU A 63 33.67 -14.76 -23.17
CA LEU A 63 33.74 -13.50 -22.44
C LEU A 63 34.19 -13.69 -20.99
N LYS A 64 33.57 -14.63 -20.26
CA LYS A 64 33.95 -15.00 -18.90
C LYS A 64 35.44 -15.34 -18.81
N ARG A 65 35.91 -16.24 -19.67
CA ARG A 65 37.33 -16.63 -19.74
C ARG A 65 38.25 -15.43 -19.99
N ARG A 66 37.90 -14.56 -20.94
CA ARG A 66 38.71 -13.39 -21.28
C ARG A 66 38.75 -12.34 -20.17
N ILE A 67 37.69 -12.22 -19.37
CA ILE A 67 37.66 -11.36 -18.19
C ILE A 67 38.54 -11.97 -17.09
N GLU A 68 38.43 -13.27 -16.84
CA GLU A 68 39.22 -13.97 -15.83
C GLU A 68 40.73 -13.94 -16.14
N GLU A 69 41.12 -13.96 -17.42
CA GLU A 69 42.52 -13.87 -17.85
C GLU A 69 43.12 -12.46 -17.66
N CYS A 70 42.30 -11.41 -17.72
CA CYS A 70 42.80 -10.02 -17.78
C CYS A 70 42.60 -9.23 -16.48
N TYR A 71 41.78 -9.72 -15.54
CA TYR A 71 41.54 -9.08 -14.25
C TYR A 71 42.33 -9.81 -13.14
N LEU A 72 43.33 -9.14 -12.56
CA LEU A 72 44.11 -9.64 -11.42
C LEU A 72 43.21 -9.96 -10.22
N LYS A 73 42.40 -8.98 -9.81
CA LYS A 73 41.32 -9.16 -8.85
C LYS A 73 40.07 -9.58 -9.61
N LYS A 74 39.69 -10.86 -9.49
CA LYS A 74 38.55 -11.44 -10.20
C LYS A 74 37.24 -10.78 -9.73
N PRO A 75 36.59 -9.92 -10.54
CA PRO A 75 35.28 -9.40 -10.18
C PRO A 75 34.28 -10.56 -10.21
N TRP A 76 33.20 -10.47 -9.43
CA TRP A 76 32.14 -11.45 -9.52
C TRP A 76 31.44 -11.34 -10.87
N ILE A 77 31.29 -12.47 -11.56
CA ILE A 77 30.65 -12.57 -12.86
C ILE A 77 29.40 -13.42 -12.68
N GLY A 78 28.23 -12.84 -12.98
CA GLY A 78 26.94 -13.51 -12.87
C GLY A 78 26.68 -14.55 -13.97
N ILE A 79 27.65 -15.39 -14.32
CA ILE A 79 27.53 -16.44 -15.35
C ILE A 79 27.94 -17.77 -14.72
N THR A 80 26.99 -18.69 -14.57
CA THR A 80 27.24 -20.03 -14.00
C THR A 80 26.98 -21.12 -15.02
N GLU A 81 27.89 -22.08 -15.06
CA GLU A 81 27.85 -23.27 -15.91
C GLU A 81 26.96 -24.36 -15.31
N PRO A 82 26.42 -25.27 -16.14
CA PRO A 82 25.67 -26.41 -15.66
C PRO A 82 26.54 -27.25 -14.72
N GLY A 83 26.03 -27.53 -13.52
CA GLY A 83 26.75 -28.31 -12.49
C GLY A 83 27.54 -27.46 -11.49
N THR A 84 27.49 -26.13 -11.58
CA THR A 84 28.06 -25.26 -10.53
C THR A 84 27.28 -25.41 -9.21
N ILE A 85 27.97 -25.76 -8.13
CA ILE A 85 27.36 -25.90 -6.80
C ILE A 85 26.70 -24.58 -6.39
N GLY A 86 25.43 -24.63 -6.02
CA GLY A 86 24.66 -23.45 -5.62
C GLY A 86 24.03 -22.65 -6.76
N ALA A 87 24.00 -23.17 -7.99
CA ALA A 87 23.18 -22.67 -9.08
C ALA A 87 22.12 -23.70 -9.52
N PRO A 88 20.95 -23.28 -10.04
CA PRO A 88 20.00 -24.19 -10.67
C PRO A 88 20.62 -24.98 -11.83
N GLU A 89 20.01 -26.09 -12.22
CA GLU A 89 20.49 -26.87 -13.36
C GLU A 89 20.39 -26.08 -14.68
N GLY A 90 21.48 -26.10 -15.45
CA GLY A 90 21.60 -25.41 -16.74
C GLY A 90 22.56 -24.23 -16.72
N PHE A 91 22.63 -23.50 -17.84
CA PHE A 91 23.34 -22.23 -17.92
C PHE A 91 22.48 -21.12 -17.30
N ASN A 92 23.00 -20.47 -16.26
CA ASN A 92 22.28 -19.39 -15.58
C ASN A 92 23.02 -18.06 -15.64
N LEU A 93 22.23 -17.02 -15.84
CA LEU A 93 22.59 -15.61 -15.75
C LEU A 93 22.04 -15.01 -14.47
N TRP A 94 22.91 -14.36 -13.72
CA TRP A 94 22.57 -13.68 -12.48
C TRP A 94 22.54 -12.18 -12.74
N VAL A 95 21.34 -11.61 -12.73
CA VAL A 95 21.09 -10.26 -13.24
C VAL A 95 20.21 -9.45 -12.30
N VAL A 96 20.13 -8.14 -12.58
CA VAL A 96 19.17 -7.24 -11.93
C VAL A 96 18.05 -6.96 -12.94
N LEU A 97 16.88 -7.52 -12.69
CA LEU A 97 15.66 -7.23 -13.43
C LEU A 97 14.92 -6.06 -12.77
N PRO A 98 14.25 -5.19 -13.56
CA PRO A 98 13.42 -4.12 -13.01
C PRO A 98 12.14 -4.63 -12.36
N GLU A 99 11.60 -5.75 -12.86
CA GLU A 99 10.34 -6.36 -12.42
C GLU A 99 10.50 -7.87 -12.27
N GLU A 100 9.79 -8.45 -11.28
CA GLU A 100 9.76 -9.89 -11.03
C GLU A 100 8.70 -10.54 -11.93
N VAL A 101 9.13 -11.11 -13.06
CA VAL A 101 8.24 -11.81 -13.98
C VAL A 101 8.50 -13.32 -13.94
N LEU A 102 7.46 -14.09 -13.60
CA LEU A 102 7.51 -15.55 -13.61
C LEU A 102 7.27 -16.08 -15.03
N GLY A 103 8.05 -17.08 -15.44
CA GLY A 103 7.92 -17.76 -16.73
C GLY A 103 9.09 -17.55 -17.69
N THR A 104 8.86 -17.89 -18.96
CA THR A 104 9.86 -17.80 -20.04
C THR A 104 9.60 -16.54 -20.87
N TYR A 105 10.64 -15.74 -21.09
CA TYR A 105 10.56 -14.47 -21.81
C TYR A 105 11.72 -14.32 -22.78
N TRP A 106 11.48 -13.48 -23.78
CA TRP A 106 12.54 -12.87 -24.55
C TRP A 106 13.17 -11.74 -23.73
N TYR A 107 14.46 -11.88 -23.44
CA TYR A 107 15.25 -10.86 -22.78
C TYR A 107 16.17 -10.17 -23.78
N LYS A 108 16.36 -8.87 -23.59
CA LYS A 108 17.35 -8.09 -24.32
C LYS A 108 18.41 -7.58 -23.37
N ILE A 109 19.68 -7.79 -23.69
CA ILE A 109 20.79 -7.20 -22.93
C ILE A 109 20.87 -5.71 -23.25
N ARG A 110 20.45 -4.88 -22.30
CA ARG A 110 20.42 -3.41 -22.45
C ARG A 110 21.78 -2.79 -22.20
N LYS A 111 22.42 -3.18 -21.10
CA LYS A 111 23.67 -2.56 -20.64
C LYS A 111 24.51 -3.53 -19.83
N LEU A 112 25.82 -3.41 -20.01
CA LEU A 112 26.84 -4.05 -19.19
C LEU A 112 27.54 -2.99 -18.33
N GLU A 113 27.47 -3.16 -17.02
CA GLU A 113 28.09 -2.26 -16.02
C GLU A 113 29.27 -2.98 -15.37
N PHE A 114 30.43 -2.32 -15.36
CA PHE A 114 31.63 -2.80 -14.68
C PHE A 114 31.76 -2.01 -13.38
N LEU A 115 31.54 -2.70 -12.26
CA LEU A 115 31.75 -2.20 -10.91
C LEU A 115 33.03 -2.82 -10.35
N ASP A 116 33.56 -2.25 -9.26
CA ASP A 116 34.85 -2.68 -8.69
C ASP A 116 34.87 -4.16 -8.26
N ASN A 117 33.71 -4.69 -7.84
CA ASN A 117 33.57 -6.06 -7.33
C ASN A 117 32.60 -6.92 -8.16
N GLU A 118 31.91 -6.36 -9.15
CA GLU A 118 30.86 -7.06 -9.91
C GLU A 118 30.82 -6.59 -11.37
N ILE A 119 30.62 -7.53 -12.29
CA ILE A 119 30.22 -7.23 -13.65
C ILE A 119 28.72 -7.52 -13.77
N ARG A 120 27.93 -6.45 -13.91
CA ARG A 120 26.47 -6.50 -13.84
C ARG A 120 25.86 -6.39 -15.24
N LEU A 121 24.98 -7.33 -15.56
CA LEU A 121 24.13 -7.30 -16.74
C LEU A 121 22.75 -6.73 -16.38
N LYS A 122 22.32 -5.71 -17.12
CA LYS A 122 20.95 -5.18 -17.08
C LYS A 122 20.19 -5.66 -18.29
N LEU A 123 19.04 -6.28 -18.04
CA LEU A 123 18.18 -6.86 -19.06
C LEU A 123 16.86 -6.08 -19.13
N ASP A 124 16.34 -5.91 -20.34
CA ASP A 124 14.96 -5.50 -20.58
C ASP A 124 14.14 -6.75 -20.96
N ILE A 125 12.90 -6.80 -20.48
CA ILE A 125 11.94 -7.85 -20.81
C ILE A 125 11.19 -7.40 -22.06
N LEU A 126 11.25 -8.17 -23.15
CA LEU A 126 10.59 -7.82 -24.41
C LEU A 126 9.16 -8.35 -24.47
N ARG A 127 8.99 -9.67 -24.35
CA ARG A 127 7.70 -10.36 -24.46
C ARG A 127 7.74 -11.77 -23.88
N PRO A 128 6.61 -12.33 -23.44
CA PRO A 128 6.52 -13.73 -23.04
C PRO A 128 6.87 -14.64 -24.22
N PHE A 129 7.71 -15.65 -23.97
CA PHE A 129 8.02 -16.70 -24.93
C PHE A 129 6.97 -17.80 -24.80
N LYS A 130 6.19 -17.99 -25.86
CA LYS A 130 5.29 -19.14 -26.00
C LYS A 130 6.05 -20.20 -26.77
N GLU A 131 6.48 -21.25 -26.08
CA GLU A 131 7.10 -22.41 -26.72
C GLU A 131 6.04 -23.08 -27.59
N ASN A 132 6.20 -22.97 -28.91
CA ASN A 132 5.33 -23.62 -29.87
C ASN A 132 5.75 -25.10 -29.96
N ASN A 133 5.60 -25.82 -28.84
CA ASN A 133 5.82 -27.26 -28.81
C ASN A 133 4.82 -27.90 -29.78
N GLY A 134 5.36 -28.60 -30.77
CA GLY A 134 4.68 -28.93 -32.01
C GLY A 134 3.36 -29.66 -31.83
N SER A 135 2.29 -29.01 -32.26
CA SER A 135 1.26 -29.61 -33.08
C SER A 135 1.22 -28.81 -34.38
N ARG A 136 1.92 -29.28 -35.42
CA ARG A 136 1.56 -28.87 -36.78
C ARG A 136 0.17 -29.43 -37.05
N PRO A 137 -0.75 -28.58 -37.52
CA PRO A 137 -1.40 -28.92 -38.77
C PRO A 137 -0.95 -27.87 -39.78
N GLY A 138 -0.20 -28.33 -40.78
CA GLY A 138 -0.42 -27.73 -42.08
C GLY A 138 -1.87 -28.02 -42.42
N VAL A 139 -2.65 -26.96 -42.57
CA VAL A 139 -3.91 -26.84 -43.33
C VAL A 139 -4.42 -25.45 -42.97
N ASN A 140 -4.35 -24.55 -43.94
CA ASN A 140 -5.31 -23.46 -43.99
C ASN A 140 -6.67 -24.14 -44.05
N ASP A 141 -7.48 -24.11 -43.00
CA ASP A 141 -8.93 -24.18 -43.08
C ASP A 141 -9.56 -23.96 -41.70
N ALA A 142 -10.55 -23.05 -41.69
CA ALA A 142 -11.64 -22.92 -40.74
C ALA A 142 -11.33 -22.98 -39.23
N VAL A 143 -11.20 -21.78 -38.64
CA VAL A 143 -11.49 -21.53 -37.22
C VAL A 143 -12.94 -21.89 -36.92
N SER A 144 -13.16 -23.11 -36.46
CA SER A 144 -14.29 -23.52 -35.61
C SER A 144 -14.05 -24.95 -35.12
N THR A 145 -13.32 -25.11 -34.01
CA THR A 145 -13.21 -26.41 -33.34
C THR A 145 -13.40 -26.24 -31.84
N ASP A 146 -14.32 -27.05 -31.33
CA ASP A 146 -15.01 -26.97 -30.05
C ASP A 146 -14.12 -26.75 -28.81
N MET A 147 -14.49 -25.74 -28.02
CA MET A 147 -13.96 -25.49 -26.65
C MET A 147 -13.97 -26.72 -25.75
N ASN A 148 -14.90 -27.66 -25.97
CA ASN A 148 -14.99 -28.89 -25.21
C ASN A 148 -13.79 -29.82 -25.42
N THR A 149 -13.18 -29.81 -26.61
CA THR A 149 -11.98 -30.62 -26.88
C THR A 149 -10.74 -30.05 -26.18
N ILE A 150 -10.63 -28.72 -26.11
CA ILE A 150 -9.56 -28.01 -25.40
C ILE A 150 -9.69 -28.21 -23.89
N LEU A 151 -10.92 -28.18 -23.34
CA LEU A 151 -11.17 -28.40 -21.92
C LEU A 151 -10.85 -29.83 -21.48
N ASN A 152 -11.17 -30.82 -22.31
CA ASN A 152 -10.89 -32.23 -21.99
C ASN A 152 -9.38 -32.55 -22.05
N ASP A 153 -8.63 -31.95 -22.99
CA ASP A 153 -7.17 -32.08 -23.05
C ASP A 153 -6.49 -31.40 -21.84
N LEU A 154 -6.99 -30.23 -21.43
CA LEU A 154 -6.52 -29.52 -20.25
C LEU A 154 -6.78 -30.32 -18.97
N GLN A 155 -7.95 -30.94 -18.85
CA GLN A 155 -8.30 -31.80 -17.70
C GLN A 155 -7.38 -33.02 -17.61
N TYR A 156 -7.02 -33.64 -18.73
CA TYR A 156 -6.11 -34.79 -18.75
C TYR A 156 -4.70 -34.38 -18.31
N ARG A 157 -4.17 -33.27 -18.84
CA ARG A 157 -2.86 -32.71 -18.46
C ARG A 157 -2.80 -32.27 -17.00
N LEU A 158 -3.90 -31.74 -16.45
CA LEU A 158 -3.98 -31.41 -15.02
C LEU A 158 -3.94 -32.67 -14.16
N LYS A 159 -4.68 -33.72 -14.53
CA LYS A 159 -4.68 -34.99 -13.79
C LYS A 159 -3.30 -35.64 -13.75
N GLU A 160 -2.59 -35.64 -14.87
CA GLU A 160 -1.25 -36.22 -14.97
C GLU A 160 -0.22 -35.43 -14.16
N ASN A 161 -0.25 -34.10 -14.24
CA ASN A 161 0.63 -33.23 -13.45
C ASN A 161 0.34 -33.30 -11.95
N ILE A 162 -0.93 -33.38 -11.55
CA ILE A 162 -1.30 -33.54 -10.14
C ILE A 162 -0.80 -34.87 -9.59
N TYR A 163 -0.80 -35.96 -10.37
CA TYR A 163 -0.30 -37.26 -9.93
C TYR A 163 1.23 -37.25 -9.68
N LEU A 164 1.99 -36.61 -10.56
CA LEU A 164 3.45 -36.45 -10.40
C LEU A 164 3.80 -35.55 -9.21
N VAL A 165 3.09 -34.44 -9.06
CA VAL A 165 3.19 -33.54 -7.90
C VAL A 165 2.79 -34.27 -6.62
N TYR A 166 1.74 -35.10 -6.65
CA TYR A 166 1.29 -35.85 -5.48
C TYR A 166 2.38 -36.79 -4.96
N ARG A 167 3.13 -37.44 -5.85
CA ARG A 167 4.22 -38.36 -5.48
C ARG A 167 5.41 -37.64 -4.84
N ASP A 168 5.80 -36.48 -5.35
CA ASP A 168 6.96 -35.73 -4.83
C ASP A 168 6.65 -34.99 -3.52
N PHE A 169 5.40 -34.55 -3.33
CA PHE A 169 4.99 -33.88 -2.10
C PHE A 169 4.67 -34.84 -0.93
N LEU A 170 4.34 -36.12 -1.19
CA LEU A 170 4.02 -37.15 -0.19
C LEU A 170 5.22 -37.91 0.40
N THR A 171 6.37 -37.24 0.53
CA THR A 171 7.41 -37.78 1.42
C THR A 171 6.97 -37.53 2.87
N VAL A 172 6.95 -38.56 3.74
CA VAL A 172 6.45 -38.47 5.13
C VAL A 172 7.15 -37.36 5.94
N SER A 173 8.41 -37.07 5.61
CA SER A 173 9.18 -35.95 6.16
C SER A 173 8.57 -34.58 5.81
N ASN A 174 8.17 -34.39 4.55
CA ASN A 174 7.58 -33.15 4.06
C ASN A 174 6.18 -32.94 4.64
N PHE A 175 5.39 -34.01 4.77
CA PHE A 175 4.05 -33.91 5.38
C PHE A 175 4.11 -33.43 6.84
N LYS A 176 5.07 -33.92 7.62
CA LYS A 176 5.28 -33.46 9.00
C LYS A 176 5.66 -31.97 9.05
N GLN A 177 6.56 -31.53 8.17
CA GLN A 177 6.94 -30.12 8.10
C GLN A 177 5.79 -29.22 7.66
N THR A 178 4.97 -29.67 6.71
CA THR A 178 3.78 -28.95 6.26
C THR A 178 2.75 -28.77 7.37
N ILE A 179 2.52 -29.79 8.21
CA ILE A 179 1.61 -29.66 9.37
C ILE A 179 2.13 -28.64 10.39
N VAL A 180 3.44 -28.68 10.70
CA VAL A 180 4.05 -27.72 11.63
C VAL A 180 3.97 -26.30 11.07
N PHE A 181 4.25 -26.12 9.78
CA PHE A 181 4.09 -24.84 9.10
C PHE A 181 2.63 -24.36 9.11
N LEU A 182 1.66 -25.26 8.86
CA LEU A 182 0.24 -24.93 8.88
C LEU A 182 -0.20 -24.47 10.27
N PHE A 183 0.25 -25.14 11.33
CA PHE A 183 -0.06 -24.72 12.69
C PHE A 183 0.57 -23.36 13.02
N ALA A 184 1.82 -23.13 12.63
CA ALA A 184 2.48 -21.84 12.79
C ALA A 184 1.76 -20.72 12.01
N LEU A 185 1.28 -21.01 10.81
CA LEU A 185 0.53 -20.07 9.97
C LEU A 185 -0.83 -19.74 10.58
N VAL A 186 -1.56 -20.73 11.09
CA VAL A 186 -2.83 -20.50 11.80
C VAL A 186 -2.59 -19.69 13.07
N ALA A 187 -1.58 -20.01 13.86
CA ALA A 187 -1.22 -19.27 15.07
C ALA A 187 -0.84 -17.81 14.74
N LEU A 188 -0.09 -17.58 13.67
CA LEU A 188 0.25 -16.24 13.19
C LEU A 188 -0.98 -15.44 12.78
N ILE A 189 -1.90 -16.05 12.01
CA ILE A 189 -3.13 -15.40 11.57
C ILE A 189 -3.98 -15.03 12.78
N VAL A 190 -4.19 -15.96 13.70
CA VAL A 190 -5.00 -15.72 14.91
C VAL A 190 -4.36 -14.65 15.80
N GLY A 191 -3.04 -14.71 16.01
CA GLY A 191 -2.34 -13.69 16.79
C GLY A 191 -2.41 -12.30 16.13
N SER A 192 -2.24 -12.26 14.80
CA SER A 192 -2.34 -11.01 14.04
C SER A 192 -3.74 -10.43 14.07
N THR A 193 -4.80 -11.25 13.98
CA THR A 193 -6.18 -10.75 14.01
C THR A 193 -6.56 -10.24 15.40
N ILE A 194 -6.16 -10.92 16.47
CA ILE A 194 -6.38 -10.44 17.85
C ILE A 194 -5.72 -9.08 18.05
N ASN A 195 -4.44 -8.94 17.65
CA ASN A 195 -3.74 -7.67 17.77
C ASN A 195 -4.36 -6.58 16.88
N ALA A 196 -4.75 -6.91 15.65
CA ALA A 196 -5.43 -5.97 14.76
C ALA A 196 -6.75 -5.47 15.36
N ILE A 197 -7.54 -6.36 15.96
CA ILE A 197 -8.79 -6.00 16.65
C ILE A 197 -8.49 -5.07 17.84
N HIS A 198 -7.46 -5.36 18.63
CA HIS A 198 -7.08 -4.51 19.76
C HIS A 198 -6.72 -3.09 19.31
N TYR A 199 -5.87 -2.96 18.28
CA TYR A 199 -5.52 -1.65 17.73
C TYR A 199 -6.71 -0.93 17.11
N LEU A 200 -7.58 -1.65 16.41
CA LEU A 200 -8.78 -1.10 15.81
C LEU A 200 -9.73 -0.59 16.89
N LEU A 201 -9.91 -1.33 17.99
CA LEU A 201 -10.77 -0.92 19.10
C LEU A 201 -10.22 0.32 19.81
N GLU A 202 -8.92 0.36 20.10
CA GLU A 202 -8.28 1.52 20.71
C GLU A 202 -8.40 2.76 19.82
N TYR A 203 -8.22 2.58 18.51
CA TYR A 203 -8.44 3.63 17.52
C TYR A 203 -9.90 4.09 17.48
N LEU A 204 -10.87 3.17 17.46
CA LEU A 204 -12.29 3.50 17.47
C LEU A 204 -12.68 4.26 18.74
N LEU A 205 -12.13 3.89 19.91
CA LEU A 205 -12.37 4.61 21.15
C LEU A 205 -11.86 6.06 21.07
N LYS A 206 -10.65 6.26 20.53
CA LYS A 206 -10.10 7.60 20.28
C LYS A 206 -10.95 8.38 19.27
N LEU A 207 -11.35 7.75 18.17
CA LEU A 207 -12.21 8.34 17.15
C LEU A 207 -13.57 8.76 17.74
N MET A 208 -14.20 7.90 18.54
CA MET A 208 -15.48 8.20 19.19
C MET A 208 -15.35 9.36 20.18
N ARG A 209 -14.24 9.44 20.91
CA ARG A 209 -13.96 10.58 21.79
C ARG A 209 -13.85 11.88 21.00
N GLU A 210 -13.10 11.87 19.89
CA GLU A 210 -12.96 13.07 19.06
C GLU A 210 -14.26 13.42 18.32
N LEU A 211 -15.03 12.44 17.87
CA LEU A 211 -16.33 12.65 17.27
C LEU A 211 -17.34 13.21 18.27
N SER A 212 -17.28 12.78 19.53
CA SER A 212 -18.09 13.37 20.61
C SER A 212 -17.72 14.83 20.85
N ASN A 213 -16.42 15.17 20.87
CA ASN A 213 -15.96 16.55 20.96
C ASN A 213 -16.44 17.38 19.76
N LEU A 214 -16.37 16.82 18.55
CA LEU A 214 -16.85 17.44 17.34
C LEU A 214 -18.36 17.69 17.41
N VAL A 215 -19.17 16.70 17.77
CA VAL A 215 -20.63 16.86 17.94
C VAL A 215 -20.94 17.92 18.98
N ARG A 216 -20.23 17.96 20.11
CA ARG A 216 -20.40 19.02 21.13
C ARG A 216 -20.12 20.41 20.56
N ALA A 217 -19.09 20.55 19.72
CA ALA A 217 -18.77 21.81 19.06
C ALA A 217 -19.79 22.18 17.96
N PHE A 218 -20.30 21.20 17.21
CA PHE A 218 -21.25 21.40 16.13
C PHE A 218 -22.68 21.64 16.59
N THR A 219 -23.09 21.05 17.73
CA THR A 219 -24.45 21.18 18.28
C THR A 219 -24.93 22.64 18.38
N PRO A 220 -24.19 23.59 18.98
CA PRO A 220 -24.63 24.99 19.05
C PRO A 220 -24.70 25.64 17.66
N ILE A 221 -23.78 25.31 16.76
CA ILE A 221 -23.77 25.84 15.38
C ILE A 221 -25.05 25.38 14.65
N PHE A 222 -25.38 24.10 14.73
CA PHE A 222 -26.55 23.52 14.09
C PHE A 222 -27.85 24.08 14.68
N ASN A 223 -27.93 24.21 16.01
CA ASN A 223 -29.09 24.79 16.68
C ASN A 223 -29.30 26.26 16.27
N ASN A 224 -28.22 27.03 16.17
CA ASN A 224 -28.30 28.42 15.70
C ASN A 224 -28.78 28.51 14.24
N LEU A 225 -28.30 27.61 13.39
CA LEU A 225 -28.69 27.53 11.98
C LEU A 225 -30.18 27.14 11.83
N LEU A 226 -30.66 26.16 12.60
CA LEU A 226 -32.09 25.83 12.64
C LEU A 226 -32.94 27.01 13.13
N ASN A 227 -32.50 27.72 14.17
CA ASN A 227 -33.19 28.91 14.67
C ASN A 227 -33.22 30.04 13.63
N PHE A 228 -32.14 30.22 12.87
CA PHE A 228 -32.08 31.18 11.77
C PHE A 228 -33.11 30.85 10.68
N PHE A 229 -33.15 29.61 10.22
CA PHE A 229 -34.17 29.17 9.26
C PHE A 229 -35.58 29.25 9.82
N GLY A 230 -35.79 28.88 11.08
CA GLY A 230 -37.08 29.02 11.76
C GLY A 230 -37.57 30.47 11.78
N LYS A 231 -36.68 31.43 12.06
CA LYS A 231 -37.00 32.87 12.00
C LYS A 231 -37.30 33.35 10.59
N ILE A 232 -36.59 32.86 9.57
CA ILE A 232 -36.87 33.20 8.17
C ILE A 232 -38.27 32.70 7.79
N ILE A 233 -38.57 31.43 8.05
CA ILE A 233 -39.86 30.83 7.70
C ILE A 233 -41.00 31.52 8.45
N PHE A 234 -40.84 31.74 9.77
CA PHE A 234 -41.83 32.43 10.58
C PHE A 234 -42.03 33.89 10.15
N GLY A 235 -40.96 34.59 9.80
CA GLY A 235 -41.00 35.95 9.27
C GLY A 235 -41.77 36.02 7.94
N LEU A 236 -41.45 35.12 6.99
CA LEU A 236 -42.15 35.02 5.72
C LEU A 236 -43.64 34.68 5.91
N TYR A 237 -43.94 33.74 6.80
CA TYR A 237 -45.32 33.38 7.14
C TYR A 237 -46.11 34.58 7.70
N ASN A 238 -45.53 35.33 8.65
CA ASN A 238 -46.17 36.51 9.21
C ASN A 238 -46.42 37.61 8.16
N ILE A 239 -45.49 37.81 7.22
CA ILE A 239 -45.68 38.75 6.11
C ILE A 239 -46.90 38.31 5.28
N ILE A 240 -46.98 37.03 4.90
CA ILE A 240 -48.11 36.50 4.12
C ILE A 240 -49.43 36.67 4.87
N VAL A 241 -49.46 36.35 6.17
CA VAL A 241 -50.67 36.49 7.01
C VAL A 241 -51.09 37.95 7.12
N SER A 242 -50.15 38.87 7.36
CA SER A 242 -50.43 40.31 7.47
C SER A 242 -50.94 40.91 6.17
N LEU A 243 -50.43 40.44 5.03
CA LEU A 243 -50.92 40.83 3.70
C LEU A 243 -52.35 40.32 3.46
N SER A 244 -52.65 39.11 3.94
CA SER A 244 -53.95 38.47 3.73
C SER A 244 -55.07 39.01 4.63
N HIS A 245 -54.76 39.43 5.86
CA HIS A 245 -55.79 39.80 6.85
C HIS A 245 -55.96 41.31 7.05
N GLY A 246 -55.17 42.14 6.34
CA GLY A 246 -55.22 43.59 6.47
C GLY A 246 -54.67 44.09 7.81
N ALA A 247 -54.33 45.38 7.89
CA ALA A 247 -53.73 45.97 9.08
C ALA A 247 -54.66 45.79 10.31
N PRO A 248 -54.15 45.26 11.44
CA PRO A 248 -54.95 45.17 12.66
C PRO A 248 -55.33 46.58 13.12
N LYS A 249 -56.61 46.77 13.47
CA LYS A 249 -57.08 48.04 14.04
C LYS A 249 -56.29 48.31 15.33
N PRO A 250 -55.72 49.52 15.51
CA PRO A 250 -54.97 49.83 16.72
C PRO A 250 -55.85 49.59 17.94
N GLN A 251 -55.35 48.79 18.88
CA GLN A 251 -56.02 48.60 20.16
C GLN A 251 -55.99 49.96 20.88
N PRO A 252 -57.12 50.45 21.42
CA PRO A 252 -57.12 51.69 22.17
C PRO A 252 -56.17 51.56 23.36
N VAL A 253 -55.17 52.44 23.41
CA VAL A 253 -54.34 52.60 24.59
C VAL A 253 -55.24 53.15 25.69
N TYR A 254 -55.71 52.28 26.58
CA TYR A 254 -56.30 52.73 27.84
C TYR A 254 -55.17 53.35 28.66
N ASN A 255 -55.06 54.67 28.57
CA ASN A 255 -54.37 55.44 29.60
C ASN A 255 -55.06 55.09 30.92
N ASN A 256 -54.41 54.28 31.74
CA ASN A 256 -54.78 54.12 33.14
C ASN A 256 -54.56 55.48 33.81
N TYR A 257 -55.57 56.34 33.78
CA TYR A 257 -55.64 57.46 34.71
C TYR A 257 -55.66 56.83 36.10
N ILE A 258 -54.55 56.97 36.82
CA ILE A 258 -54.50 56.64 38.24
C ILE A 258 -55.53 57.55 38.90
N ALA A 259 -56.72 57.03 39.18
CA ALA A 259 -57.66 57.69 40.07
C ALA A 259 -57.04 57.65 41.47
N VAL A 260 -56.28 58.70 41.79
CA VAL A 260 -55.74 58.90 43.13
C VAL A 260 -56.94 59.15 44.05
N ASP A 261 -57.23 58.19 44.93
CA ASP A 261 -58.24 58.35 45.98
C ASP A 261 -57.84 59.52 46.89
N PRO A 262 -58.63 60.61 46.98
CA PRO A 262 -58.29 61.78 47.78
C PRO A 262 -58.28 61.50 49.29
N ARG A 263 -58.70 60.32 49.75
CA ARG A 263 -58.67 59.94 51.18
C ARG A 263 -57.31 59.44 51.67
N VAL A 264 -56.34 59.23 50.78
CA VAL A 264 -55.00 58.75 51.14
C VAL A 264 -53.99 59.90 51.31
N LEU A 265 -54.45 61.16 51.30
CA LEU A 265 -53.65 62.35 51.65
C LEU A 265 -53.43 62.47 53.16
N SER A 266 -52.76 61.47 53.75
CA SER A 266 -51.98 61.66 54.98
C SER A 266 -50.51 61.65 54.59
N HIS A 267 -49.91 62.84 54.52
CA HIS A 267 -48.46 62.97 54.64
C HIS A 267 -48.07 62.73 56.11
N PRO A 268 -46.84 62.30 56.45
CA PRO A 268 -45.75 61.80 55.60
C PRO A 268 -45.02 60.58 56.21
N ASP A 269 -44.14 59.95 55.43
CA ASP A 269 -42.83 59.55 55.97
C ASP A 269 -41.78 59.55 54.86
N TYR A 270 -40.99 60.63 54.81
CA TYR A 270 -39.93 60.85 53.82
C TYR A 270 -38.65 60.04 54.10
N ARG A 271 -38.71 58.95 54.88
CA ARG A 271 -37.52 58.17 55.29
C ARG A 271 -37.50 56.70 54.89
N ALA A 272 -38.53 56.16 54.23
CA ALA A 272 -38.62 54.72 53.98
C ALA A 272 -38.33 54.25 52.54
N ARG A 273 -37.68 55.05 51.67
CA ARG A 273 -37.51 54.71 50.25
C ARG A 273 -36.11 54.29 49.78
N TYR A 274 -35.16 54.03 50.69
CA TYR A 274 -33.84 53.50 50.31
C TYR A 274 -33.69 51.98 50.47
N ASN A 275 -34.66 51.28 51.07
CA ASN A 275 -34.54 49.84 51.36
C ASN A 275 -35.36 48.91 50.45
N GLN A 276 -35.95 49.41 49.37
CA GLN A 276 -36.75 48.57 48.46
C GLN A 276 -36.00 47.97 47.26
N TYR A 277 -34.69 48.25 47.13
CA TYR A 277 -33.83 47.61 46.12
C TYR A 277 -32.96 46.46 46.66
N PHE A 278 -33.05 46.14 47.95
CA PHE A 278 -32.32 45.04 48.56
C PHE A 278 -33.28 44.07 49.25
N GLY A 279 -33.88 43.19 48.45
CA GLY A 279 -34.62 42.06 49.00
C GLY A 279 -35.51 41.41 47.96
N LEU A 280 -34.94 40.51 47.15
CA LEU A 280 -35.56 39.26 46.70
C LEU A 280 -34.55 38.48 45.81
N ASN A 281 -33.89 37.50 46.44
CA ASN A 281 -33.48 36.21 45.87
C ASN A 281 -32.82 36.20 44.48
N ALA A 282 -31.52 36.51 44.42
CA ALA A 282 -30.64 35.97 43.39
C ALA A 282 -29.78 34.85 44.03
N PRO A 283 -29.80 33.61 43.51
CA PRO A 283 -28.84 32.60 43.92
C PRO A 283 -27.45 33.02 43.41
N TYR A 284 -26.52 33.26 44.34
CA TYR A 284 -25.11 33.44 44.01
C TYR A 284 -24.58 32.18 43.31
N PRO A 285 -23.88 32.29 42.16
CA PRO A 285 -23.10 31.18 41.65
C PRO A 285 -21.93 30.94 42.59
N GLN A 286 -21.87 29.77 43.22
CA GLN A 286 -20.69 29.33 43.94
C GLN A 286 -19.52 29.22 42.96
N GLN A 287 -18.57 30.15 43.07
CA GLN A 287 -17.24 29.96 42.52
C GLN A 287 -16.58 28.81 43.28
N LYS A 288 -16.42 27.66 42.61
CA LYS A 288 -15.52 26.59 43.06
C LYS A 288 -14.10 27.13 43.04
N GLY A 289 -13.61 27.51 44.23
CA GLY A 289 -12.19 27.72 44.48
C GLY A 289 -11.42 26.40 44.34
N ILE A 290 -10.17 26.54 43.92
CA ILE A 290 -9.19 25.45 43.76
C ILE A 290 -8.81 24.95 45.16
N THR A 291 -9.02 23.67 45.42
CA THR A 291 -8.48 22.98 46.60
C THR A 291 -6.97 22.78 46.42
N LEU A 292 -6.18 23.53 47.18
CA LEU A 292 -4.78 23.21 47.43
C LEU A 292 -4.73 22.11 48.49
N THR A 293 -4.32 20.92 48.10
CA THR A 293 -3.95 19.84 49.03
C THR A 293 -2.68 20.24 49.80
N PRO A 294 -2.64 20.12 51.13
CA PRO A 294 -1.40 20.23 51.88
C PRO A 294 -0.48 19.05 51.54
N LEU A 295 0.80 19.34 51.37
CA LEU A 295 1.88 18.35 51.33
C LEU A 295 2.14 17.86 52.76
N GLU A 296 1.89 16.58 52.98
CA GLU A 296 2.64 15.74 53.93
C GLU A 296 3.18 14.52 53.17
#